data_AF-A0AAV4XB57-F1
#
_entry.id   AF-A0AAV4XB57-F1
#
_cell.length_a   1.000
_cell.length_b   1.000
_cell.length_c   1.000
_cell.angle_alpha   90.00
_cell.angle_beta   90.00
_cell.angle_gamma   90.00
#
_symmetry.space_group_name_H-M   'P 1'
#
loop_
_entity.id
_entity.type
_entity.pdbx_description
1 polymer ?
#
loop_
_entity_poly.entity_id
_entity_poly.type
_entity_poly.pdbx_seq_one_letter_code
_entity_poly.pdbx_strand_id
1 'polypeptide(L)'
;MEEIVVDDGKNKYADEDMLTKEASIFLSSMPKRKSSFDELPLLSKMHIGVKEINLLSVNSEENMKKIYEKTHTLLFNGSANGYIDPNGKTAKNFLKDIAKLIAGVNNCCLSEKSSFCTFCDKIICSRCCRSCSFCNLDYCQLCSVLQYNTPHETAVCLTCL
;
A
#
# COMPACT_ATOMS: atom_id res chain seq x y z
N MET A 1 -66.33 -32.66 33.57
CA MET A 1 -65.98 -32.87 32.15
C MET A 1 -64.69 -32.10 31.94
N GLU A 2 -63.53 -32.66 32.34
CA GLU A 2 -62.84 -33.81 31.69
C GLU A 2 -62.66 -33.51 30.19
N GLU A 3 -61.49 -33.51 29.59
CA GLU A 3 -60.23 -34.19 29.89
C GLU A 3 -59.06 -33.52 29.15
N ILE A 4 -57.85 -33.72 29.66
CA ILE A 4 -56.57 -33.58 28.97
C ILE A 4 -56.37 -34.87 28.16
N VAL A 5 -55.95 -34.81 26.88
CA VAL A 5 -55.25 -35.92 26.23
C VAL A 5 -54.11 -35.40 25.36
N VAL A 6 -52.90 -35.79 25.76
CA VAL A 6 -51.64 -35.81 25.01
C VAL A 6 -51.65 -37.09 24.16
N ASP A 7 -51.19 -37.07 22.91
CA ASP A 7 -50.32 -38.15 22.39
C ASP A 7 -49.76 -37.88 20.97
N ASP A 8 -48.45 -37.70 20.96
CA ASP A 8 -47.42 -38.37 20.16
C ASP A 8 -47.77 -39.02 18.80
N GLY A 9 -47.05 -38.52 17.79
CA GLY A 9 -46.22 -39.38 16.94
C GLY A 9 -46.88 -40.06 15.75
N LYS A 10 -46.45 -39.66 14.53
CA LYS A 10 -45.77 -40.56 13.59
C LYS A 10 -45.21 -39.83 12.38
N ASN A 11 -43.90 -39.93 12.28
CA ASN A 11 -43.04 -39.69 11.14
C ASN A 11 -43.47 -40.54 9.93
N LYS A 12 -43.48 -39.95 8.73
CA LYS A 12 -43.31 -40.69 7.46
C LYS A 12 -42.45 -39.84 6.51
N TYR A 13 -41.19 -40.26 6.39
CA TYR A 13 -40.31 -39.96 5.28
C TYR A 13 -40.94 -40.42 3.96
N ALA A 14 -40.91 -39.52 2.96
CA ALA A 14 -40.52 -39.77 1.57
C ALA A 14 -41.16 -38.67 0.71
N ASP A 15 -40.36 -37.72 0.26
CA ASP A 15 -40.43 -37.16 -1.09
C ASP A 15 -39.08 -36.45 -1.31
N GLU A 16 -38.15 -37.24 -1.80
CA GLU A 16 -36.87 -36.78 -2.34
C GLU A 16 -37.10 -35.98 -3.63
N ASP A 17 -36.09 -35.18 -3.97
CA ASP A 17 -35.82 -34.67 -5.31
C ASP A 17 -36.69 -33.53 -5.85
N MET A 18 -36.46 -32.29 -5.40
CA MET A 18 -36.46 -31.18 -6.38
C MET A 18 -35.82 -29.84 -5.99
N LEU A 19 -34.75 -29.72 -5.18
CA LEU A 19 -34.10 -28.38 -5.09
C LEU A 19 -32.62 -28.37 -4.70
N THR A 20 -31.83 -29.26 -5.28
CA THR A 20 -30.35 -29.24 -5.23
C THR A 20 -29.71 -28.51 -6.43
N LYS A 21 -30.46 -27.69 -7.19
CA LYS A 21 -29.95 -27.06 -8.42
C LYS A 21 -29.43 -25.63 -8.30
N GLU A 22 -29.51 -24.99 -7.13
CA GLU A 22 -29.03 -23.59 -6.99
C GLU A 22 -27.69 -23.43 -6.25
N ALA A 23 -27.07 -24.54 -5.81
CA ALA A 23 -25.83 -24.49 -5.01
C ALA A 23 -24.55 -24.86 -5.78
N SER A 24 -24.53 -24.79 -7.12
CA SER A 24 -23.37 -25.16 -7.95
C SER A 24 -22.68 -24.01 -8.69
N ILE A 25 -23.09 -22.76 -8.50
CA ILE A 25 -22.49 -21.62 -9.23
C ILE A 25 -21.29 -20.98 -8.49
N PHE A 26 -21.01 -21.34 -7.24
CA PHE A 26 -19.99 -20.67 -6.41
C PHE A 26 -18.62 -21.38 -6.25
N LEU A 27 -18.25 -22.28 -7.17
CA LEU A 27 -16.87 -22.81 -7.26
C LEU A 27 -16.22 -22.54 -8.62
N SER A 28 -16.48 -21.36 -9.21
CA SER A 28 -15.59 -20.83 -10.23
C SER A 28 -14.32 -20.29 -9.55
N SER A 29 -13.28 -21.12 -9.58
CA SER A 29 -11.89 -20.73 -9.32
C SER A 29 -11.63 -19.30 -9.80
N MET A 30 -11.25 -18.38 -8.91
CA MET A 30 -10.86 -17.03 -9.35
C MET A 30 -9.77 -17.18 -10.42
N PRO A 31 -9.96 -16.65 -11.64
CA PRO A 31 -8.92 -16.66 -12.64
C PRO A 31 -7.72 -15.91 -12.06
N LYS A 32 -6.61 -16.61 -11.85
CA LYS A 32 -5.37 -15.96 -11.45
C LYS A 32 -5.05 -14.93 -12.54
N ARG A 33 -4.86 -13.66 -12.17
CA ARG A 33 -4.45 -12.61 -13.11
C ARG A 33 -3.20 -13.10 -13.84
N LYS A 34 -3.22 -13.04 -15.17
CA LYS A 34 -2.04 -13.32 -16.00
C LYS A 34 -0.91 -12.40 -15.54
N SER A 35 0.29 -12.96 -15.37
CA SER A 35 1.48 -12.18 -15.05
C SER A 35 1.80 -11.28 -16.23
N SER A 36 2.25 -10.05 -15.95
CA SER A 36 2.70 -9.10 -16.99
C SER A 36 3.86 -9.64 -17.85
N PHE A 37 4.45 -10.77 -17.45
CA PHE A 37 5.54 -11.45 -18.13
C PHE A 37 5.07 -12.63 -19.02
N ASP A 38 3.80 -13.02 -18.96
CA ASP A 38 3.29 -14.20 -19.69
C ASP A 38 3.08 -13.93 -21.20
N GLU A 39 3.05 -12.66 -21.61
CA GLU A 39 2.91 -12.22 -23.02
C GLU A 39 4.20 -11.64 -23.60
N LEU A 40 5.28 -11.56 -22.82
CA LEU A 40 6.55 -11.09 -23.34
C LEU A 40 7.21 -12.23 -24.13
N PRO A 41 7.59 -12.01 -25.40
CA PRO A 41 8.37 -13.01 -26.13
C PRO A 41 9.59 -13.37 -25.29
N LEU A 42 9.87 -14.67 -25.19
CA LEU A 42 11.06 -15.20 -24.52
C LEU A 42 12.26 -14.37 -24.99
N LEU A 43 12.83 -13.56 -24.09
CA LEU A 43 14.08 -12.84 -24.37
C LEU A 43 15.19 -13.90 -24.49
N SER A 44 15.34 -14.47 -25.69
CA SER A 44 16.48 -15.31 -26.01
C SER A 44 17.68 -14.39 -26.21
N LYS A 45 18.61 -14.45 -25.26
CA LYS A 45 19.92 -13.81 -25.44
C LYS A 45 20.65 -14.60 -26.54
N MET A 46 20.80 -13.99 -27.71
CA MET A 46 21.64 -14.52 -28.78
C MET A 46 23.10 -14.20 -28.46
N HIS A 47 23.96 -15.22 -28.46
CA HIS A 47 25.39 -15.02 -28.37
C HIS A 47 25.91 -14.44 -29.69
N ILE A 48 26.63 -13.32 -29.62
CA ILE A 48 27.23 -12.65 -30.77
C ILE A 48 28.74 -12.84 -30.69
N GLY A 49 29.35 -13.39 -31.74
CA GLY A 49 30.78 -13.66 -31.79
C GLY A 49 31.62 -12.40 -32.02
N VAL A 50 32.85 -12.37 -31.50
CA VAL A 50 33.80 -11.25 -31.68
C VAL A 50 34.05 -10.94 -33.16
N LYS A 51 34.05 -11.97 -34.02
CA LYS A 51 34.20 -11.82 -35.47
C LYS A 51 33.03 -11.05 -36.09
N GLU A 52 31.80 -11.28 -35.63
CA GLU A 52 30.61 -10.57 -36.10
C GLU A 52 30.63 -9.11 -35.64
N ILE A 53 31.10 -8.87 -34.42
CA ILE A 53 31.32 -7.51 -33.89
C ILE A 53 32.35 -6.74 -34.73
N ASN A 54 33.42 -7.40 -35.20
CA ASN A 54 34.49 -6.72 -35.92
C ASN A 54 34.24 -6.57 -37.43
N LEU A 55 33.51 -7.51 -38.06
CA LEU A 55 33.32 -7.53 -39.53
C LEU A 55 31.93 -7.08 -39.98
N LEU A 56 30.89 -7.34 -39.17
CA LEU A 56 29.50 -7.08 -39.53
C LEU A 56 28.91 -5.90 -38.74
N SER A 57 29.55 -5.49 -37.63
CA SER A 57 29.07 -4.34 -36.86
C SER A 57 29.41 -3.05 -37.60
N VAL A 58 28.36 -2.33 -37.98
CA VAL A 58 28.47 -1.01 -38.60
C VAL A 58 29.05 -0.05 -37.55
N ASN A 59 30.31 0.34 -37.76
CA ASN A 59 30.97 1.43 -37.05
C ASN A 59 30.88 1.33 -35.51
N SER A 60 31.22 0.15 -34.99
CA SER A 60 31.10 -0.19 -33.56
C SER A 60 31.88 0.77 -32.66
N GLU A 61 33.08 1.18 -33.08
CA GLU A 61 33.95 2.08 -32.31
C GLU A 61 33.32 3.46 -32.10
N GLU A 62 32.88 4.11 -33.19
CA GLU A 62 32.22 5.41 -33.06
C GLU A 62 30.88 5.32 -32.33
N ASN A 63 30.12 4.24 -32.55
CA ASN A 63 28.84 4.04 -31.87
C ASN A 63 29.03 3.82 -30.37
N MET A 64 30.02 3.03 -29.96
CA MET A 64 30.35 2.83 -28.54
C MET A 64 30.83 4.13 -27.90
N LYS A 65 31.63 4.93 -28.61
CA LYS A 65 32.04 6.26 -28.14
C LYS A 65 30.84 7.18 -27.94
N LYS A 66 29.92 7.25 -28.91
CA LYS A 66 28.67 8.04 -28.82
C LYS A 66 27.78 7.57 -27.65
N ILE A 67 27.64 6.26 -27.46
CA ILE A 67 26.86 5.68 -26.34
C ILE A 67 27.51 6.08 -25.01
N TYR A 68 28.83 5.97 -24.90
CA TYR A 68 29.57 6.34 -23.70
C TYR A 68 29.36 7.81 -23.36
N GLU A 69 29.60 8.72 -24.30
CA GLU A 69 29.43 10.17 -24.09
C GLU A 69 27.99 10.54 -23.68
N LYS A 70 26.99 9.94 -24.34
CA LYS A 70 25.57 10.13 -24.01
C LYS A 70 25.25 9.63 -22.61
N THR A 71 25.71 8.42 -22.25
CA THR A 71 25.48 7.82 -20.93
C THR A 71 26.15 8.62 -19.84
N HIS A 72 27.39 9.03 -20.05
CA HIS A 72 28.14 9.90 -19.13
C HIS A 72 27.37 11.19 -18.88
N THR A 73 26.95 11.87 -19.95
CA THR A 73 26.17 13.11 -19.86
C THR A 73 24.86 12.89 -19.09
N LEU A 74 24.11 11.82 -19.37
CA LEU A 74 22.85 11.52 -18.67
C LEU A 74 23.05 11.23 -17.18
N LEU A 75 24.07 10.44 -16.83
CA LEU A 75 24.34 10.08 -15.43
C LEU A 75 24.73 11.31 -14.61
N PHE A 76 25.68 12.10 -15.11
CA PHE A 76 26.15 13.28 -14.38
C PHE A 76 25.10 14.39 -14.37
N ASN A 77 24.39 14.66 -15.46
CA ASN A 77 23.30 15.65 -15.47
C ASN A 77 22.12 15.21 -14.60
N GLY A 78 21.76 13.92 -14.61
CA GLY A 78 20.73 13.38 -13.73
C GLY A 78 21.10 13.49 -12.26
N SER A 79 22.37 13.24 -11.93
CA SER A 79 22.90 13.42 -10.56
C SER A 79 22.92 14.89 -10.13
N ALA A 80 23.22 15.81 -11.05
CA ALA A 80 23.31 17.24 -10.75
C ALA A 80 21.95 17.93 -10.67
N ASN A 81 20.97 17.52 -11.48
CA ASN A 81 19.68 18.21 -11.58
C ASN A 81 18.61 17.70 -10.60
N GLY A 82 18.86 16.60 -9.88
CA GLY A 82 17.83 15.95 -9.07
C GLY A 82 16.65 15.46 -9.92
N TYR A 83 15.71 14.76 -9.30
CA TYR A 83 14.51 14.29 -9.99
C TYR A 83 13.68 15.48 -10.50
N ILE A 84 13.52 15.59 -11.82
CA ILE A 84 12.67 16.59 -12.47
C ILE A 84 11.36 15.88 -12.82
N ASP A 85 10.26 16.27 -12.17
CA ASP A 85 8.93 15.83 -12.57
C ASP A 85 8.64 16.22 -14.04
N PRO A 86 7.79 15.48 -14.78
CA PRO A 86 7.35 15.86 -16.13
C PRO A 86 6.68 17.25 -16.23
N ASN A 87 6.39 17.88 -15.09
CA ASN A 87 5.88 19.25 -14.99
C ASN A 87 6.97 20.32 -14.78
N GLY A 88 8.26 19.98 -14.89
CA GLY A 88 9.37 20.94 -14.92
C GLY A 88 9.70 21.63 -13.58
N LYS A 89 9.26 21.08 -12.43
CA LYS A 89 9.58 21.64 -11.11
C LYS A 89 10.96 21.15 -10.64
N THR A 90 11.88 22.09 -10.41
CA THR A 90 13.23 21.81 -9.91
C THR A 90 13.21 21.37 -8.44
N ALA A 91 14.20 20.57 -8.04
CA ALA A 91 14.38 19.88 -6.75
C ALA A 91 14.31 20.72 -5.45
N LYS A 92 14.07 22.04 -5.50
CA LYS A 92 13.86 22.88 -4.31
C LYS A 92 12.59 22.48 -3.52
N ASN A 93 11.62 21.86 -4.17
CA ASN A 93 10.44 21.31 -3.50
C ASN A 93 10.73 19.94 -2.84
N PHE A 94 11.70 19.18 -3.36
CA PHE A 94 12.03 17.85 -2.86
C PHE A 94 12.61 17.86 -1.44
N LEU A 95 13.42 18.87 -1.07
CA LEU A 95 13.89 19.01 0.32
C LEU A 95 12.75 19.38 1.30
N LYS A 96 11.75 20.14 0.86
CA LYS A 96 10.55 20.43 1.66
C LYS A 96 9.68 19.18 1.81
N ASP A 97 9.57 18.38 0.75
CA ASP A 97 8.82 17.12 0.75
C ASP A 97 9.55 16.03 1.56
N ILE A 98 10.88 15.99 1.53
CA ILE A 98 11.70 15.14 2.41
C ILE A 98 11.57 15.59 3.87
N ALA A 99 11.64 16.89 4.18
CA ALA A 99 11.39 17.37 5.54
C ALA A 99 9.99 17.00 6.03
N LYS A 100 8.99 17.05 5.15
CA LYS A 100 7.61 16.60 5.41
C LYS A 100 7.52 15.08 5.61
N LEU A 101 8.29 14.28 4.88
CA LEU A 101 8.37 12.82 5.04
C LEU A 101 9.16 12.40 6.30
N ILE A 102 10.28 13.05 6.60
CA ILE A 102 11.14 12.78 7.76
C ILE A 102 10.50 13.26 9.07
N ALA A 103 9.74 14.37 9.05
CA ALA A 103 9.00 14.84 10.22
C ALA A 103 7.89 13.87 10.69
N GLY A 104 7.66 12.75 9.98
CA GLY A 104 6.73 11.72 10.40
C GLY A 104 5.30 12.21 10.52
N VAL A 105 4.98 13.35 9.89
CA VAL A 105 3.64 13.89 9.84
C VAL A 105 2.84 12.99 8.91
N ASN A 106 1.87 12.27 9.49
CA ASN A 106 0.78 11.70 8.70
C ASN A 106 0.28 12.81 7.77
N ASN A 107 0.05 12.47 6.51
CA ASN A 107 -0.19 13.40 5.39
C ASN A 107 -1.42 14.33 5.56
N CYS A 108 -2.00 14.40 6.76
CA CYS A 108 -3.24 15.07 7.11
C CYS A 108 -3.09 16.59 7.27
N CYS A 109 -2.05 17.14 7.94
CA CYS A 109 -1.98 18.60 8.14
C CYS A 109 -0.54 19.14 8.33
N LEU A 110 -0.01 19.93 7.37
CA LEU A 110 1.12 20.84 7.62
C LEU A 110 0.65 22.14 8.31
N SER A 111 -0.17 22.05 9.36
CA SER A 111 -0.62 23.26 10.06
C SER A 111 0.41 23.67 11.10
N GLU A 112 0.61 24.99 11.25
CA GLU A 112 1.62 25.66 12.09
C GLU A 112 1.52 25.34 13.60
N LYS A 113 0.44 24.70 14.04
CA LYS A 113 0.27 24.25 15.43
C LYS A 113 0.47 22.75 15.53
N SER A 114 1.62 22.37 16.06
CA SER A 114 2.03 20.98 16.25
C SER A 114 2.47 20.70 17.68
N SER A 115 1.93 19.63 18.28
CA SER A 115 2.47 19.03 19.51
C SER A 115 3.22 17.74 19.17
N PHE A 116 3.86 17.11 20.15
CA PHE A 116 4.53 15.82 19.99
C PHE A 116 3.75 14.73 20.70
N CYS A 117 3.73 13.54 20.12
CA CYS A 117 3.20 12.35 20.78
C CYS A 117 4.17 11.92 21.89
N THR A 118 3.69 11.83 23.13
CA THR A 118 4.52 11.44 24.29
C THR A 118 5.09 10.01 24.16
N PHE A 119 4.45 9.13 23.40
CA PHE A 119 4.87 7.74 23.26
C PHE A 119 5.89 7.49 22.16
N CYS A 120 5.73 8.15 21.00
CA CYS A 120 6.56 7.87 19.80
C CYS A 120 7.29 9.11 19.27
N ASP A 121 7.25 10.22 20.00
CA ASP A 121 7.88 11.51 19.70
C ASP A 121 7.55 12.10 18.33
N LYS A 122 6.54 11.55 17.65
CA LYS A 122 6.07 12.05 16.35
C LYS A 122 5.36 13.39 16.52
N ILE A 123 5.65 14.30 15.61
CA ILE A 123 4.96 15.59 15.49
C ILE A 123 3.52 15.33 15.00
N ILE A 124 2.55 15.89 15.73
CA ILE A 124 1.11 15.74 15.48
C ILE A 124 0.46 17.12 15.40
N CYS A 125 -0.42 17.30 14.42
CA CYS A 125 -1.24 18.51 14.35
C CYS A 125 -2.40 18.42 15.36
N SER A 126 -3.05 19.55 15.63
CA SER A 126 -4.23 19.62 16.50
C SER A 126 -5.35 18.63 16.12
N ARG A 127 -5.46 18.25 14.84
CA ARG A 127 -6.48 17.29 14.36
C ARG A 127 -6.10 15.82 14.59
N CYS A 128 -4.81 15.52 14.63
CA CYS A 128 -4.29 14.18 14.87
C CYS A 128 -3.91 13.94 16.33
N CYS A 129 -3.99 14.98 17.15
CA CYS A 129 -3.75 14.93 18.58
C CYS A 129 -4.96 14.37 19.33
N ARG A 130 -4.70 13.46 20.26
CA ARG A 130 -5.66 12.97 21.25
C ARG A 130 -5.04 13.07 22.63
N SER A 131 -5.75 13.66 23.57
CA SER A 131 -5.30 13.76 24.97
C SER A 131 -5.88 12.59 25.77
N CYS A 132 -5.02 11.91 26.53
CA CYS A 132 -5.44 10.77 27.33
C CYS A 132 -6.27 11.21 28.54
N SER A 133 -7.41 10.58 28.78
CA SER A 133 -8.30 10.90 29.91
C SER A 133 -7.72 10.59 31.30
N PHE A 134 -6.62 9.83 31.39
CA PHE A 134 -5.97 9.47 32.66
C PHE A 134 -4.71 10.30 32.92
N CYS A 135 -3.79 10.36 31.96
CA CYS A 135 -2.51 11.06 32.15
C CYS A 135 -2.49 12.48 31.55
N ASN A 136 -3.53 12.90 30.83
CA ASN A 136 -3.67 14.23 30.21
C ASN A 136 -2.53 14.62 29.25
N LEU A 137 -1.75 13.64 28.80
CA LEU A 137 -0.69 13.85 27.81
C LEU A 137 -1.23 13.62 26.39
N ASP A 138 -0.51 14.17 25.41
CA ASP A 138 -0.87 14.12 24.01
C ASP A 138 -0.27 12.89 23.32
N TYR A 139 -1.11 12.21 22.54
CA TYR A 139 -0.76 11.00 21.78
C TYR A 139 -1.32 11.08 20.36
N CYS A 140 -0.64 10.42 19.43
CA CYS A 140 -1.16 10.26 18.07
C CYS A 140 -2.30 9.21 18.04
N GLN A 141 -3.04 9.18 16.94
CA GLN A 141 -4.14 8.22 16.71
C GLN A 141 -3.68 6.75 16.75
N LEU A 142 -2.40 6.47 16.55
CA LEU A 142 -1.83 5.11 16.64
C LEU A 142 -1.38 4.73 18.06
N CYS A 143 -1.12 5.72 18.92
CA CYS A 143 -0.66 5.53 20.29
C CYS A 143 -1.76 5.74 21.33
N SER A 144 -3.02 5.82 20.89
CA SER A 144 -4.19 5.96 21.73
C SER A 144 -5.40 5.24 21.14
N VAL A 145 -6.26 4.72 22.01
CA VAL A 145 -7.50 4.02 21.66
C VAL A 145 -8.68 4.87 22.10
N LEU A 146 -9.76 4.89 21.31
CA LEU A 146 -11.02 5.53 21.71
C LEU A 146 -11.82 4.59 22.60
N GLN A 147 -12.25 5.08 23.76
CA GLN A 147 -13.19 4.42 24.65
C GLN A 147 -14.59 5.05 24.49
N TYR A 148 -15.58 4.18 24.35
CA TYR A 148 -16.99 4.53 24.17
C TYR A 148 -17.85 4.16 25.39
N ASN A 149 -17.21 3.93 26.53
CA ASN A 149 -17.89 3.53 27.78
C ASN A 149 -18.69 4.69 28.41
N THR A 150 -18.42 5.92 27.96
CA THR A 150 -19.12 7.15 28.35
C THR A 150 -19.90 7.69 27.15
N PRO A 151 -20.96 8.50 27.38
CA PRO A 151 -21.70 9.15 26.30
C PRO A 151 -20.84 10.11 25.45
N HIS A 152 -19.64 10.45 25.93
CA HIS A 152 -18.62 11.20 25.20
C HIS A 152 -17.48 10.28 24.77
N GLU A 153 -16.95 10.51 23.56
CA GLU A 153 -15.75 9.82 23.07
C GLU A 153 -14.54 10.24 23.91
N THR A 154 -13.90 9.30 24.57
CA THR A 154 -12.68 9.53 25.36
C THR A 154 -11.51 8.80 24.72
N ALA A 155 -10.29 9.30 24.92
CA ALA A 155 -9.08 8.66 24.40
C ALA A 155 -8.20 8.18 25.55
N VAL A 156 -7.62 7.00 25.42
CA VAL A 156 -6.71 6.41 26.41
C VAL A 156 -5.43 5.99 25.71
N CYS A 157 -4.28 6.38 26.26
CA CYS A 157 -3.00 6.02 25.67
C CYS A 157 -2.69 4.53 25.91
N LEU A 158 -1.77 3.97 25.13
CA LEU A 158 -1.38 2.56 25.27
C LEU A 158 -0.74 2.23 26.63
N THR A 159 -0.27 3.24 27.36
CA THR A 159 0.30 3.06 28.72
C THR A 159 -0.77 3.05 29.81
N CYS A 160 -1.90 3.72 29.59
CA CYS A 160 -3.01 3.80 30.54
C CYS A 160 -4.19 2.88 30.17
N LEU A 161 -4.07 2.12 29.09
CA LEU A 161 -5.07 1.14 28.66
C LEU A 161 -5.13 -0.04 29.63
#